data_AF-A0A831T0E4-F1
#
_entry.id   AF-A0A831T0E4-F1
#
_cell.length_a   1.000
_cell.length_b   1.000
_cell.length_c   1.000
_cell.angle_alpha   90.00
_cell.angle_beta   90.00
_cell.angle_gamma   90.00
#
_symmetry.space_group_name_H-M   'P 1'
#
loop_
_entity.id
_entity.type
_entity.pdbx_description
1 polymer ?
#
loop_
_entity_poly.entity_id
_entity_poly.type
_entity_poly.pdbx_seq_one_letter_code
_entity_poly.pdbx_strand_id
1 'polypeptide(L)'
;MAEEGANWLQRQITARIFENGELQCSVQETMLGQVASIQRQELAENSSGDMKKVMEGFVTRNAPGALLRTFSVTHADEADKPLVLKYDFVTGRYGSRLNSLLLFKPTIIERRDEIEFNEPSRKYAVRLRLKQVREDLVQIEIPAGYKVDELPPEENISTEFGEFQTAYKVNGQTITFSRRFIARSLFVPPERYPEFKQFFEKIYNSDQSNVVLVRSR
;
A
#
# COMPACT_ATOMS: atom_id res chain seq x y z
N MET A 1 0.14 -12.81 -15.61
CA MET A 1 -0.76 -13.91 -15.21
C MET A 1 -0.15 -14.54 -13.97
N ALA A 2 -0.87 -14.56 -12.84
CA ALA A 2 -0.39 -15.21 -11.63
C ALA A 2 -0.34 -16.73 -11.87
N GLU A 3 0.74 -17.40 -11.46
CA GLU A 3 0.82 -18.86 -11.48
C GLU A 3 -0.21 -19.45 -10.50
N GLU A 4 -0.89 -20.53 -10.89
CA GLU A 4 -1.78 -21.28 -10.00
C GLU A 4 -1.02 -21.68 -8.72
N GLY A 5 -1.55 -21.30 -7.56
CA GLY A 5 -0.90 -21.50 -6.26
C GLY A 5 -0.15 -20.27 -5.70
N ALA A 6 -0.06 -19.17 -6.44
CA ALA A 6 0.56 -17.94 -5.96
C ALA A 6 -0.35 -17.18 -4.97
N ASN A 7 0.19 -16.88 -3.79
CA ASN A 7 -0.39 -15.92 -2.86
C ASN A 7 -0.18 -14.51 -3.44
N TRP A 8 -1.27 -13.83 -3.79
CA TRP A 8 -1.18 -12.57 -4.52
C TRP A 8 -2.21 -11.56 -4.00
N LEU A 9 -1.75 -10.32 -3.85
CA LEU A 9 -2.58 -9.14 -3.63
C LEU A 9 -2.29 -8.15 -4.75
N GLN A 10 -3.31 -7.86 -5.55
CA GLN A 10 -3.27 -6.75 -6.49
C GLN A 10 -4.14 -5.61 -5.96
N ARG A 11 -3.61 -4.39 -5.98
CA ARG A 11 -4.33 -3.18 -5.62
C ARG A 11 -4.34 -2.20 -6.78
N GLN A 12 -5.51 -1.71 -7.11
CA GLN A 12 -5.71 -0.61 -8.05
C GLN A 12 -6.31 0.56 -7.28
N ILE A 13 -5.69 1.72 -7.38
CA ILE A 13 -6.12 2.95 -6.70
C ILE A 13 -6.26 4.05 -7.72
N THR A 14 -7.42 4.69 -7.74
CA THR A 14 -7.63 5.97 -8.41
C THR A 14 -7.82 7.03 -7.34
N ALA A 15 -6.98 8.05 -7.37
CA ALA A 15 -6.97 9.11 -6.39
C ALA A 15 -6.96 10.49 -7.06
N ARG A 16 -7.52 11.46 -6.35
CA ARG A 16 -7.46 12.87 -6.71
C ARG A 16 -7.03 13.66 -5.50
N ILE A 17 -5.94 14.42 -5.63
CA ILE A 17 -5.47 15.32 -4.58
C ILE A 17 -5.81 16.77 -4.97
N PHE A 18 -6.29 17.53 -3.99
CA PHE A 18 -6.72 18.92 -4.18
C PHE A 18 -5.68 19.90 -3.63
N GLU A 19 -5.76 21.17 -4.06
CA GLU A 19 -4.84 22.23 -3.62
C GLU A 19 -4.78 22.39 -2.09
N ASN A 20 -5.89 22.14 -1.38
CA ASN A 20 -5.97 22.22 0.07
C ASN A 20 -5.36 21.00 0.81
N GLY A 21 -4.88 19.98 0.09
CA GLY A 21 -4.38 18.73 0.66
C GLY A 21 -5.46 17.67 0.94
N GLU A 22 -6.71 17.93 0.54
CA GLU A 22 -7.74 16.89 0.51
C GLU A 22 -7.38 15.81 -0.50
N LEU A 23 -7.70 14.56 -0.18
CA LEU A 23 -7.58 13.41 -1.05
C LEU A 23 -8.91 12.67 -1.13
N GLN A 24 -9.31 12.35 -2.35
CA GLN A 24 -10.40 11.41 -2.63
C GLN A 24 -9.80 10.16 -3.27
N CYS A 25 -10.23 8.99 -2.84
CA CYS A 25 -9.68 7.71 -3.27
C CYS A 25 -10.77 6.69 -3.51
N SER A 26 -10.61 5.93 -4.60
CA SER A 26 -11.30 4.68 -4.88
C SER A 26 -10.28 3.57 -4.97
N VAL A 27 -10.51 2.49 -4.23
CA VAL A 27 -9.57 1.36 -4.12
C VAL A 27 -10.29 0.06 -4.46
N GLN A 28 -9.62 -0.75 -5.27
CA GLN A 28 -9.98 -2.15 -5.49
C GLN A 28 -8.80 -3.05 -5.13
N GLU A 29 -9.01 -3.97 -4.19
CA GLU A 29 -8.07 -5.03 -3.85
C GLU A 29 -8.59 -6.37 -4.37
N THR A 30 -7.75 -7.12 -5.07
CA THR A 30 -8.03 -8.48 -5.54
C THR A 30 -7.00 -9.42 -4.93
N MET A 31 -7.48 -10.46 -4.26
CA MET A 31 -6.66 -11.37 -3.47
C MET A 31 -6.86 -12.81 -3.93
N LEU A 32 -5.75 -13.56 -3.95
CA LEU A 32 -5.71 -14.99 -4.26
C LEU A 32 -4.95 -15.79 -3.18
N GLY A 33 -5.23 -17.09 -3.14
CA GLY A 33 -4.53 -18.04 -2.27
C GLY A 33 -4.73 -17.75 -0.78
N GLN A 34 -3.69 -17.95 0.01
CA GLN A 34 -3.74 -17.77 1.46
C GLN A 34 -4.00 -16.32 1.87
N VAL A 35 -3.65 -15.34 1.04
CA VAL A 35 -3.98 -13.93 1.29
C VAL A 35 -5.49 -13.74 1.32
N ALA A 36 -6.21 -14.29 0.33
CA ALA A 36 -7.67 -14.25 0.28
C ALA A 36 -8.29 -15.02 1.46
N SER A 37 -7.74 -16.20 1.79
CA SER A 37 -8.24 -17.02 2.90
C SER A 37 -8.12 -16.31 4.26
N ILE A 38 -6.97 -15.67 4.55
CA ILE A 38 -6.78 -14.89 5.77
C ILE A 38 -7.78 -13.73 5.80
N GLN A 39 -7.95 -13.03 4.68
CA GLN A 39 -8.88 -11.91 4.64
C GLN A 39 -10.34 -12.34 4.82
N ARG A 40 -10.75 -13.50 4.28
CA ARG A 40 -12.08 -14.08 4.52
C ARG A 40 -12.28 -14.44 5.98
N GLN A 41 -11.26 -14.98 6.63
CA GLN A 41 -11.33 -15.26 8.06
C GLN A 41 -11.56 -13.98 8.86
N GLU A 42 -10.81 -12.91 8.59
CA GLU A 42 -11.03 -11.60 9.22
C GLU A 42 -12.45 -11.06 8.93
N LEU A 43 -12.96 -11.26 7.71
CA LEU A 43 -14.32 -10.87 7.34
C LEU A 43 -15.39 -11.64 8.14
N ALA A 44 -15.22 -12.95 8.28
CA ALA A 44 -16.14 -13.82 8.99
C ALA A 44 -16.14 -13.55 10.51
N GLU A 45 -14.97 -13.28 11.09
CA GLU A 45 -14.82 -12.98 12.52
C GLU A 45 -15.51 -11.66 12.94
N ASN A 46 -15.82 -10.77 12.00
CA ASN A 46 -16.36 -9.42 12.26
C ASN A 46 -17.79 -9.20 11.70
N SER A 47 -18.58 -10.26 11.53
CA SER A 47 -19.86 -10.20 10.79
C SER A 47 -20.99 -9.45 11.51
N SER A 48 -21.67 -8.56 10.74
CA SER A 48 -22.95 -7.83 10.96
C SER A 48 -22.94 -6.35 11.41
N GLY A 49 -21.79 -5.76 11.72
CA GLY A 49 -21.69 -4.29 11.96
C GLY A 49 -20.28 -3.77 12.20
N ASP A 50 -19.39 -4.66 12.61
CA ASP A 50 -18.02 -4.30 12.98
C ASP A 50 -17.06 -4.26 11.79
N MET A 51 -17.30 -5.00 10.71
CA MET A 51 -16.42 -4.94 9.53
C MET A 51 -16.30 -3.53 8.94
N LYS A 52 -17.39 -2.74 8.93
CA LYS A 52 -17.31 -1.34 8.50
C LYS A 52 -16.36 -0.55 9.40
N LYS A 53 -16.41 -0.76 10.72
CA LYS A 53 -15.50 -0.13 11.69
C LYS A 53 -14.05 -0.61 11.52
N VAL A 54 -13.85 -1.89 11.24
CA VAL A 54 -12.53 -2.45 10.93
C VAL A 54 -11.94 -1.76 9.71
N MET A 55 -12.74 -1.61 8.64
CA MET A 55 -12.34 -0.89 7.44
C MET A 55 -12.13 0.61 7.69
N GLU A 56 -12.98 1.26 8.49
CA GLU A 56 -12.78 2.66 8.91
C GLU A 56 -11.45 2.82 9.65
N GLY A 57 -11.14 1.92 10.59
CA GLY A 57 -9.86 1.90 11.30
C GLY A 57 -8.68 1.65 10.37
N PHE A 58 -8.80 0.70 9.44
CA PHE A 58 -7.78 0.40 8.44
C PHE A 58 -7.47 1.60 7.55
N VAL A 59 -8.50 2.26 7.02
CA VAL A 59 -8.34 3.46 6.19
C VAL A 59 -7.76 4.62 7.02
N THR A 60 -8.22 4.81 8.26
CA THR A 60 -7.71 5.89 9.14
C THR A 60 -6.24 5.71 9.51
N ARG A 61 -5.77 4.47 9.70
CA ARG A 61 -4.36 4.16 9.96
C ARG A 61 -3.45 4.50 8.77
N ASN A 62 -3.95 4.32 7.55
CA ASN A 62 -3.19 4.61 6.33
C ASN A 62 -3.29 6.09 5.92
N ALA A 63 -4.47 6.68 6.07
CA ALA A 63 -4.77 8.06 5.73
C ALA A 63 -5.43 8.75 6.95
N PRO A 64 -4.65 9.46 7.78
CA PRO A 64 -5.16 10.10 8.99
C PRO A 64 -6.37 11.02 8.71
N GLY A 65 -7.41 10.91 9.53
CA GLY A 65 -8.65 11.68 9.37
C GLY A 65 -9.52 11.26 8.19
N ALA A 66 -9.28 10.08 7.62
CA ALA A 66 -10.10 9.57 6.53
C ALA A 66 -11.51 9.17 6.99
N LEU A 67 -12.47 9.36 6.09
CA LEU A 67 -13.86 8.96 6.21
C LEU A 67 -14.18 7.96 5.11
N LEU A 68 -14.47 6.73 5.52
CA LEU A 68 -14.94 5.67 4.62
C LEU A 68 -16.34 6.04 4.08
N ARG A 69 -16.49 6.03 2.76
CA ARG A 69 -17.73 6.37 2.06
C ARG A 69 -18.49 5.13 1.63
N THR A 70 -17.80 4.24 0.95
CA THR A 70 -18.36 2.98 0.46
C THR A 70 -17.44 1.84 0.85
N PHE A 71 -18.03 0.66 1.03
CA PHE A 71 -17.28 -0.57 1.19
C PHE A 71 -18.14 -1.72 0.68
N SER A 72 -17.58 -2.56 -0.17
CA SER A 72 -18.21 -3.78 -0.65
C SER A 72 -17.20 -4.90 -0.76
N VAL A 73 -17.73 -6.11 -0.60
CA VAL A 73 -16.98 -7.36 -0.68
C VAL A 73 -17.66 -8.22 -1.73
N THR A 74 -16.87 -8.86 -2.58
CA THR A 74 -17.34 -9.82 -3.58
C THR A 74 -16.59 -11.14 -3.39
N HIS A 75 -17.31 -12.26 -3.53
CA HIS A 75 -16.80 -13.62 -3.32
C HIS A 75 -16.29 -13.87 -1.87
N ALA A 76 -16.97 -13.29 -0.87
CA ALA A 76 -16.63 -13.50 0.54
C ALA A 76 -16.70 -14.98 0.94
N ASP A 77 -17.72 -15.69 0.46
CA ASP A 77 -18.00 -17.09 0.81
C ASP A 77 -17.61 -18.10 -0.29
N GLU A 78 -17.00 -17.62 -1.38
CA GLU A 78 -16.66 -18.42 -2.56
C GLU A 78 -15.14 -18.66 -2.60
N ALA A 79 -14.67 -19.73 -1.95
CA ALA A 79 -13.25 -20.01 -1.74
C ALA A 79 -12.44 -20.23 -3.03
N ASP A 80 -13.09 -20.70 -4.08
CA ASP A 80 -12.54 -20.98 -5.41
C ASP A 80 -12.37 -19.71 -6.27
N LYS A 81 -12.97 -18.59 -5.87
CA LYS A 81 -12.88 -17.31 -6.57
C LYS A 81 -11.93 -16.33 -5.89
N PRO A 82 -11.37 -15.35 -6.62
CA PRO A 82 -10.62 -14.26 -6.02
C PRO A 82 -11.52 -13.46 -5.08
N LEU A 83 -11.03 -13.16 -3.88
CA LEU A 83 -11.70 -12.22 -2.99
C LEU A 83 -11.46 -10.80 -3.51
N VAL A 84 -12.54 -10.02 -3.63
CA VAL A 84 -12.45 -8.63 -4.10
C VAL A 84 -13.03 -7.69 -3.05
N LEU A 85 -12.24 -6.70 -2.65
CA LEU A 85 -12.69 -5.59 -1.80
C LEU A 85 -12.71 -4.32 -2.62
N LYS A 86 -13.79 -3.54 -2.51
CA LYS A 86 -13.88 -2.20 -3.08
C LYS A 86 -14.28 -1.20 -2.01
N TYR A 87 -13.62 -0.07 -1.97
CA TYR A 87 -13.95 0.98 -1.02
C TYR A 87 -13.51 2.35 -1.51
N ASP A 88 -14.33 3.33 -1.17
CA ASP A 88 -14.03 4.74 -1.40
C ASP A 88 -13.86 5.45 -0.06
N PHE A 89 -12.91 6.37 0.02
CA PHE A 89 -12.74 7.21 1.18
C PHE A 89 -12.23 8.59 0.81
N VAL A 90 -12.40 9.52 1.73
CA VAL A 90 -11.90 10.89 1.61
C VAL A 90 -11.16 11.29 2.87
N THR A 91 -10.12 12.10 2.76
CA THR A 91 -9.44 12.71 3.91
C THR A 91 -9.09 14.16 3.61
N GLY A 92 -9.30 15.05 4.57
CA GLY A 92 -9.00 16.48 4.43
C GLY A 92 -7.55 16.86 4.76
N ARG A 93 -6.69 15.92 5.15
CA ARG A 93 -5.34 16.21 5.67
C ARG A 93 -4.27 15.27 5.14
N TYR A 94 -4.41 14.80 3.91
CA TYR A 94 -3.43 13.89 3.32
C TYR A 94 -2.21 14.63 2.78
N GLY A 95 -2.46 15.62 1.93
CA GLY A 95 -1.43 16.48 1.38
C GLY A 95 -0.98 17.53 2.38
N SER A 96 0.33 17.69 2.53
CA SER A 96 0.93 18.75 3.33
C SER A 96 1.33 19.92 2.44
N ARG A 97 0.82 21.11 2.76
CA ARG A 97 1.18 22.34 2.05
C ARG A 97 2.38 23.02 2.72
N LEU A 98 3.36 23.42 1.92
CA LEU A 98 4.49 24.21 2.36
C LEU A 98 4.75 25.33 1.34
N ASN A 99 4.35 26.56 1.67
CA ASN A 99 4.38 27.70 0.74
C ASN A 99 3.64 27.39 -0.58
N SER A 100 4.37 27.33 -1.70
CA SER A 100 3.87 26.97 -3.02
C SER A 100 3.96 25.48 -3.34
N LEU A 101 4.38 24.65 -2.37
CA LEU A 101 4.54 23.21 -2.53
C LEU A 101 3.36 22.45 -1.92
N LEU A 102 3.02 21.33 -2.55
CA LEU A 102 2.10 20.33 -2.04
C LEU A 102 2.81 18.97 -2.03
N LEU A 103 2.94 18.38 -0.85
CA LEU A 103 3.66 17.14 -0.62
C LEU A 103 2.68 16.03 -0.21
N PHE A 104 2.84 14.84 -0.75
CA PHE A 104 2.04 13.68 -0.36
C PHE A 104 2.75 12.36 -0.69
N LYS A 105 2.37 11.27 -0.02
CA LYS A 105 2.91 9.94 -0.29
C LYS A 105 2.10 9.26 -1.40
N PRO A 106 2.75 8.62 -2.38
CA PRO A 106 2.03 7.90 -3.44
C PRO A 106 1.53 6.53 -2.95
N THR A 107 2.13 5.96 -1.91
CA THR A 107 1.65 4.77 -1.19
C THR A 107 0.49 5.14 -0.26
N ILE A 108 -0.72 5.29 -0.82
CA ILE A 108 -1.90 5.81 -0.11
C ILE A 108 -2.49 4.81 0.89
N ILE A 109 -2.67 3.57 0.47
CA ILE A 109 -3.11 2.46 1.30
C ILE A 109 -2.09 1.35 1.17
N GLU A 110 -1.66 0.78 2.30
CA GLU A 110 -0.88 -0.46 2.32
C GLU A 110 -1.34 -1.40 3.42
N ARG A 111 -1.33 -2.70 3.12
CA ARG A 111 -1.55 -3.75 4.12
C ARG A 111 -0.21 -4.12 4.73
N ARG A 112 0.31 -3.25 5.60
CA ARG A 112 1.54 -3.54 6.33
C ARG A 112 1.28 -4.66 7.32
N ASP A 113 2.13 -5.67 7.27
CA ASP A 113 2.27 -6.57 8.42
C ASP A 113 2.89 -5.71 9.53
N GLU A 114 2.31 -5.72 10.75
CA GLU A 114 2.71 -4.87 11.90
C GLU A 114 4.10 -5.21 12.47
N ILE A 115 5.01 -5.74 11.66
CA ILE A 115 6.31 -6.17 12.11
C ILE A 115 7.28 -4.98 12.05
N GLU A 116 7.43 -4.31 13.18
CA GLU A 116 8.51 -3.35 13.38
C GLU A 116 9.81 -4.09 13.73
N PHE A 117 10.84 -3.89 12.91
CA PHE A 117 12.17 -4.47 13.12
C PHE A 117 13.07 -3.47 13.88
N ASN A 118 12.67 -3.10 15.10
CA ASN A 118 13.34 -2.03 15.86
C ASN A 118 14.67 -2.45 16.50
N GLU A 119 14.80 -3.73 16.86
CA GLU A 119 16.01 -4.25 17.50
C GLU A 119 17.18 -4.33 16.52
N PRO A 120 18.44 -4.15 16.97
CA PRO A 120 19.62 -4.29 16.11
C PRO A 120 19.99 -5.76 15.83
N SER A 121 19.53 -6.68 16.68
CA SER A 121 19.82 -8.12 16.56
C SER A 121 18.65 -8.96 17.08
N ARG A 122 18.62 -10.26 16.76
CA ARG A 122 17.63 -11.19 17.30
C ARG A 122 18.29 -12.47 17.79
N LYS A 123 17.72 -13.06 18.85
CA LYS A 123 18.09 -14.39 19.34
C LYS A 123 17.42 -15.52 18.55
N TYR A 124 16.26 -15.25 17.97
CA TYR A 124 15.45 -16.23 17.24
C TYR A 124 15.21 -15.78 15.80
N ALA A 125 15.01 -16.75 14.92
CA ALA A 125 14.71 -16.50 13.52
C ALA A 125 13.45 -15.64 13.34
N VAL A 126 13.43 -14.78 12.33
CA VAL A 126 12.20 -14.13 11.88
C VAL A 126 11.43 -15.12 11.01
N ARG A 127 10.14 -15.28 11.27
CA ARG A 127 9.23 -16.03 10.40
C ARG A 127 8.28 -15.07 9.70
N LEU A 128 8.37 -14.97 8.39
CA LEU A 128 7.38 -14.27 7.57
C LEU A 128 6.12 -15.14 7.44
N ARG A 129 4.95 -14.50 7.43
CA ARG A 129 3.66 -15.20 7.42
C ARG A 129 3.45 -15.97 6.11
N LEU A 130 3.82 -15.37 4.98
CA LEU A 130 3.56 -15.88 3.63
C LEU A 130 4.67 -15.48 2.67
N LYS A 131 5.00 -16.39 1.73
CA LYS A 131 5.55 -16.00 0.44
C LYS A 131 4.40 -15.43 -0.37
N GLN A 132 4.54 -14.22 -0.85
CA GLN A 132 3.45 -13.52 -1.54
C GLN A 132 4.01 -12.49 -2.50
N VAL A 133 3.20 -12.17 -3.50
CA VAL A 133 3.41 -11.02 -4.38
C VAL A 133 2.37 -9.96 -4.02
N ARG A 134 2.81 -8.71 -3.90
CA ARG A 134 1.94 -7.53 -3.76
C ARG A 134 2.25 -6.57 -4.89
N GLU A 135 1.21 -6.16 -5.60
CA GLU A 135 1.33 -5.25 -6.75
C GLU A 135 0.32 -4.13 -6.60
N ASP A 136 0.81 -2.90 -6.55
CA ASP A 136 0.00 -1.70 -6.46
C ASP A 136 0.14 -0.89 -7.75
N LEU A 137 -0.98 -0.45 -8.29
CA LEU A 137 -1.05 0.53 -9.37
C LEU A 137 -1.92 1.70 -8.89
N VAL A 138 -1.30 2.86 -8.73
CA VAL A 138 -1.94 4.07 -8.21
C VAL A 138 -1.93 5.14 -9.28
N GLN A 139 -3.10 5.65 -9.63
CA GLN A 139 -3.26 6.80 -10.53
C GLN A 139 -3.75 7.99 -9.72
N ILE A 140 -2.97 9.07 -9.72
CA ILE A 140 -3.21 10.25 -8.90
C ILE A 140 -3.38 11.46 -9.82
N GLU A 141 -4.59 12.01 -9.86
CA GLU A 141 -4.84 13.30 -10.49
C GLU A 141 -4.35 14.43 -9.56
N ILE A 142 -3.49 15.30 -10.08
CA ILE A 142 -2.94 16.46 -9.37
C ILE A 142 -3.77 17.72 -9.65
N PRO A 143 -3.83 18.68 -8.70
CA PRO A 143 -4.71 19.85 -8.82
C PRO A 143 -4.28 20.75 -9.99
N ALA A 144 -5.25 21.40 -10.62
CA ALA A 144 -5.00 22.37 -11.67
C ALA A 144 -4.05 23.48 -11.18
N GLY A 145 -3.14 23.93 -12.04
CA GLY A 145 -2.14 24.94 -11.68
C GLY A 145 -0.98 24.39 -10.85
N TYR A 146 -0.88 23.07 -10.63
CA TYR A 146 0.30 22.42 -10.09
C TYR A 146 0.97 21.56 -11.16
N LYS A 147 2.29 21.41 -11.03
CA LYS A 147 3.11 20.45 -11.78
C LYS A 147 3.98 19.66 -10.82
N VAL A 148 4.45 18.51 -11.27
CA VAL A 148 5.45 17.72 -10.53
C VAL A 148 6.77 18.48 -10.49
N ASP A 149 7.29 18.67 -9.29
CA ASP A 149 8.60 19.28 -9.03
C ASP A 149 9.64 18.18 -8.76
N GLU A 150 9.29 17.25 -7.86
CA GLU A 150 10.14 16.14 -7.47
C GLU A 150 9.31 14.85 -7.31
N LEU A 151 9.87 13.75 -7.78
CA LEU A 151 9.38 12.39 -7.53
C LEU A 151 10.38 11.68 -6.62
N PRO A 152 9.92 10.78 -5.75
CA PRO A 152 10.82 9.87 -5.06
C PRO A 152 11.71 9.10 -6.04
N PRO A 153 12.93 8.70 -5.62
CA PRO A 153 13.75 7.81 -6.42
C PRO A 153 13.02 6.47 -6.65
N GLU A 154 13.17 5.94 -7.86
CA GLU A 154 12.73 4.59 -8.17
C GLU A 154 13.64 3.57 -7.48
N GLU A 155 13.04 2.57 -6.86
CA GLU A 155 13.74 1.47 -6.19
C GLU A 155 13.72 0.24 -7.08
N ASN A 156 14.83 -0.50 -7.11
CA ASN A 156 14.90 -1.83 -7.70
C ASN A 156 15.86 -2.68 -6.85
N ILE A 157 15.31 -3.30 -5.83
CA ILE A 157 16.04 -4.06 -4.83
C ILE A 157 15.72 -5.54 -5.02
N SER A 158 16.76 -6.36 -5.15
CA SER A 158 16.64 -7.82 -5.16
C SER A 158 17.61 -8.43 -4.16
N THR A 159 17.08 -9.26 -3.27
CA THR A 159 17.82 -9.94 -2.21
C THR A 159 17.34 -11.38 -2.09
N GLU A 160 18.01 -12.21 -1.30
CA GLU A 160 17.51 -13.56 -0.97
C GLU A 160 16.15 -13.53 -0.22
N PHE A 161 15.84 -12.43 0.47
CA PHE A 161 14.62 -12.29 1.26
C PHE A 161 13.41 -11.97 0.38
N GLY A 162 13.65 -11.24 -0.71
CA GLY A 162 12.59 -10.72 -1.55
C GLY A 162 13.05 -9.69 -2.59
N GLU A 163 12.07 -9.21 -3.33
CA GLU A 163 12.23 -8.14 -4.31
C GLU A 163 11.30 -6.97 -3.99
N PHE A 164 11.77 -5.76 -4.28
CA PHE A 164 11.00 -4.55 -4.15
C PHE A 164 11.31 -3.61 -5.32
N GLN A 165 10.26 -3.16 -5.99
CA GLN A 165 10.37 -2.27 -7.14
C GLN A 165 9.34 -1.15 -7.05
N THR A 166 9.75 0.06 -7.37
CA THR A 166 8.86 1.21 -7.56
C THR A 166 9.15 1.89 -8.88
N ALA A 167 8.12 2.43 -9.52
CA ALA A 167 8.28 3.25 -10.72
C ALA A 167 7.21 4.35 -10.79
N TYR A 168 7.55 5.44 -11.47
CA TYR A 168 6.70 6.62 -11.63
C TYR A 168 6.59 7.02 -13.10
N LYS A 169 5.38 7.41 -13.51
CA LYS A 169 5.13 8.03 -14.82
C LYS A 169 4.24 9.23 -14.66
N VAL A 170 4.59 10.35 -15.29
CA VAL A 170 3.78 11.57 -15.30
C VAL A 170 3.24 11.77 -16.70
N ASN A 171 1.92 11.91 -16.82
CA ASN A 171 1.25 12.23 -18.06
C ASN A 171 0.22 13.35 -17.81
N GLY A 172 0.57 14.57 -18.22
CA GLY A 172 -0.24 15.76 -17.94
C GLY A 172 -0.44 15.94 -16.44
N GLN A 173 -1.71 15.95 -16.01
CA GLN A 173 -2.10 16.11 -14.60
C GLN A 173 -2.25 14.77 -13.86
N THR A 174 -1.73 13.67 -14.40
CA THR A 174 -1.85 12.35 -13.78
C THR A 174 -0.47 11.77 -13.50
N ILE A 175 -0.25 11.35 -12.25
CA ILE A 175 0.89 10.54 -11.84
C ILE A 175 0.43 9.09 -11.76
N THR A 176 1.12 8.20 -12.45
CA THR A 176 0.98 6.75 -12.27
C THR A 176 2.17 6.26 -11.44
N PHE A 177 1.89 5.72 -10.27
CA PHE A 177 2.86 5.06 -9.40
C PHE A 177 2.59 3.56 -9.43
N SER A 178 3.62 2.76 -9.67
CA SER A 178 3.56 1.31 -9.53
C SER A 178 4.53 0.84 -8.48
N ARG A 179 4.10 -0.09 -7.64
CA ARG A 179 4.89 -0.73 -6.59
C ARG A 179 4.72 -2.23 -6.68
N ARG A 180 5.82 -2.97 -6.55
CA ARG A 180 5.84 -4.43 -6.54
C ARG A 180 6.71 -4.92 -5.41
N PHE A 181 6.16 -5.79 -4.58
CA PHE A 181 6.87 -6.46 -3.50
C PHE A 181 6.70 -7.97 -3.61
N ILE A 182 7.80 -8.71 -3.49
CA ILE A 182 7.80 -10.17 -3.50
C ILE A 182 8.52 -10.66 -2.25
N ALA A 183 7.82 -11.40 -1.39
CA ALA A 183 8.43 -12.12 -0.29
C ALA A 183 8.87 -13.52 -0.76
N ARG A 184 10.18 -13.79 -0.77
CA ARG A 184 10.77 -15.07 -1.25
C ARG A 184 11.09 -16.03 -0.10
N SER A 185 11.51 -15.52 1.05
CA SER A 185 11.84 -16.34 2.22
C SER A 185 10.70 -16.36 3.24
N LEU A 186 10.54 -17.49 3.93
CA LEU A 186 9.64 -17.61 5.10
C LEU A 186 10.41 -17.54 6.42
N PHE A 187 11.71 -17.79 6.40
CA PHE A 187 12.54 -17.89 7.59
C PHE A 187 13.85 -17.14 7.38
N VAL A 188 14.18 -16.26 8.32
CA VAL A 188 15.43 -15.50 8.31
C VAL A 188 16.18 -15.84 9.60
N PRO A 189 17.35 -16.50 9.50
CA PRO A 189 18.11 -16.87 10.69
C PRO A 189 18.68 -15.61 11.37
N PRO A 190 18.96 -15.67 12.69
CA PRO A 190 19.50 -14.55 13.47
C PRO A 190 20.66 -13.80 12.82
N GLU A 191 21.57 -14.53 12.18
CA GLU A 191 22.81 -14.01 11.59
C GLU A 191 22.55 -13.11 10.39
N ARG A 192 21.44 -13.35 9.66
CA ARG A 192 21.02 -12.59 8.48
C ARG A 192 20.05 -11.47 8.82
N TYR A 193 19.66 -11.35 10.09
CA TYR A 193 18.70 -10.34 10.55
C TYR A 193 19.12 -8.89 10.24
N PRO A 194 20.40 -8.47 10.38
CA PRO A 194 20.79 -7.10 10.04
C PRO A 194 20.51 -6.74 8.57
N GLU A 195 20.80 -7.65 7.63
CA GLU A 195 20.55 -7.45 6.20
C GLU A 195 19.05 -7.44 5.89
N PHE A 196 18.29 -8.31 6.56
CA PHE A 196 16.84 -8.36 6.43
C PHE A 196 16.16 -7.09 6.96
N LYS A 197 16.63 -6.57 8.09
CA LYS A 197 16.19 -5.27 8.64
C LYS A 197 16.47 -4.15 7.66
N GLN A 198 17.69 -4.06 7.11
CA GLN A 198 18.05 -3.07 6.10
C GLN A 198 17.17 -3.15 4.84
N PHE A 199 16.81 -4.36 4.40
CA PHE A 199 15.89 -4.54 3.27
C PHE A 199 14.52 -3.91 3.55
N PHE A 200 13.91 -4.19 4.71
CA PHE A 200 12.62 -3.61 5.08
C PHE A 200 12.70 -2.11 5.42
N GLU A 201 13.82 -1.61 5.94
CA GLU A 201 14.05 -0.18 6.15
C GLU A 201 14.05 0.59 4.81
N LYS A 202 14.67 0.04 3.77
CA LYS A 202 14.62 0.64 2.42
C LYS A 202 13.20 0.72 1.87
N ILE A 203 12.43 -0.36 2.00
CA ILE A 203 11.00 -0.39 1.62
C ILE A 203 10.22 0.65 2.40
N TYR A 204 10.41 0.70 3.72
CA TYR A 204 9.73 1.68 4.58
C TYR A 204 10.04 3.11 4.15
N ASN A 205 11.31 3.45 3.94
CA ASN A 205 11.73 4.78 3.52
C ASN A 205 11.17 5.16 2.15
N SER A 206 11.17 4.23 1.19
CA SER A 206 10.53 4.43 -0.12
C SER A 206 9.03 4.72 0.04
N ASP A 207 8.32 3.93 0.84
CA ASP A 207 6.89 4.14 1.11
C ASP A 207 6.59 5.44 1.91
N GLN A 208 7.58 5.99 2.63
CA GLN A 208 7.45 7.27 3.33
C GLN A 208 7.83 8.48 2.46
N SER A 209 8.42 8.26 1.30
CA SER A 209 8.91 9.34 0.43
C SER A 209 7.77 10.10 -0.22
N ASN A 210 7.92 11.43 -0.30
CA ASN A 210 6.87 12.30 -0.82
C ASN A 210 7.09 12.57 -2.31
N VAL A 211 5.99 12.57 -3.06
CA VAL A 211 5.89 13.37 -4.28
C VAL A 211 5.78 14.84 -3.88
N VAL A 212 6.50 15.70 -4.59
CA VAL A 212 6.44 17.15 -4.41
C VAL A 212 5.85 17.78 -5.66
N LEU A 213 4.76 18.53 -5.48
CA LEU A 213 4.18 19.37 -6.51
C LEU A 213 4.50 20.82 -6.23
N VAL A 214 4.74 21.61 -7.27
CA VAL A 214 4.90 23.05 -7.20
C VAL A 214 3.78 23.75 -7.97
N ARG A 215 3.25 24.83 -7.40
CA ARG A 215 2.29 25.69 -8.11
C ARG A 215 2.97 26.34 -9.31
N SER A 216 2.49 26.03 -10.50
CA SER A 216 2.83 26.73 -11.73
C SER A 216 2.37 28.18 -11.61
N ARG A 217 3.30 29.12 -11.87
CA ARG A 217 2.98 30.56 -11.93
C ARG A 217 2.07 30.88 -13.09
#